data_AF-A0A3S0CV31-F1
#
_entry.id   AF-A0A3S0CV31-F1
#
_cell.length_a   1.000
_cell.length_b   1.000
_cell.length_c   1.000
_cell.angle_alpha   90.00
_cell.angle_beta   90.00
_cell.angle_gamma   90.00
#
_symmetry.space_group_name_H-M   'P 1'
#
loop_
_entity.id
_entity.type
_entity.pdbx_description
1 polymer ?
#
loop_
_entity_poly.entity_id
_entity_poly.type
_entity_poly.pdbx_seq_one_letter_code
_entity_poly.pdbx_strand_id
1 'polypeptide(L)'
;MAKQSFSKNLVKNRLATVELALSKLSADYEETTYRKSAVVADCIRNAREELDAAFEKLFEDEYQRAFELAGIAWLHTDFGRQIIDAEAIEHLLGESDYLELGDISVPWQDRAKQHFAFLEQELQRVRAEITANRGTST
;
A
#
# COMPACT_ATOMS: atom_id res chain seq x y z
N MET A 1 10.78 2.60 38.09
CA MET A 1 11.23 2.31 36.71
C MET A 1 12.61 2.90 36.55
N ALA A 2 13.64 2.09 36.27
CA ALA A 2 14.99 2.59 36.05
C ALA A 2 15.05 3.38 34.73
N LYS A 3 15.52 4.63 34.76
CA LYS A 3 15.82 5.40 33.54
C LYS A 3 16.91 4.63 32.78
N GLN A 4 16.56 4.01 31.65
CA GLN A 4 17.56 3.48 30.73
C GLN A 4 18.44 4.65 30.29
N SER A 5 19.72 4.61 30.63
CA SER A 5 20.70 5.55 30.10
C SER A 5 21.01 5.14 28.67
N PHE A 6 20.56 5.94 27.71
CA PHE A 6 20.88 5.73 26.29
C PHE A 6 22.35 6.10 26.06
N SER A 7 23.17 5.10 25.70
CA SER A 7 24.56 5.35 25.34
C SER A 7 24.65 5.86 23.90
N LYS A 8 25.63 6.73 23.63
CA LYS A 8 25.92 7.23 22.27
C LYS A 8 26.09 6.10 21.25
N ASN A 9 26.71 4.99 21.65
CA ASN A 9 26.91 3.82 20.79
C ASN A 9 25.60 3.11 20.47
N LEU A 10 24.69 2.99 21.43
CA LEU A 10 23.37 2.40 21.20
C LEU A 10 22.56 3.21 20.18
N VAL A 11 22.56 4.54 20.33
CA VAL A 11 21.85 5.43 19.39
C VAL A 11 22.46 5.37 17.99
N LYS A 12 23.80 5.40 17.89
CA LYS A 12 24.50 5.25 16.60
C LYS A 12 24.17 3.93 15.90
N ASN A 13 24.17 2.81 16.64
CA ASN A 13 23.83 1.51 16.06
C ASN A 13 22.39 1.48 15.54
N ARG A 14 21.46 2.09 16.28
CA ARG A 14 20.06 2.21 15.83
C ARG A 14 19.96 3.04 14.56
N LEU A 15 20.53 4.25 14.54
CA LEU A 15 20.53 5.14 13.38
C LEU A 15 21.10 4.46 12.14
N ALA A 16 22.25 3.78 12.27
CA ALA A 16 22.86 3.05 11.17
C ALA A 16 21.97 1.90 10.64
N THR A 17 21.28 1.20 11.55
CA THR A 17 20.35 0.12 11.17
C THR A 17 19.15 0.67 10.40
N VAL A 18 18.58 1.78 10.88
CA VAL A 18 17.43 2.43 10.24
C VAL A 18 17.81 2.99 8.88
N GLU A 19 18.95 3.68 8.77
CA GLU A 19 19.46 4.20 7.50
C GLU A 19 19.65 3.09 6.46
N LEU A 20 20.26 1.97 6.85
CA LEU A 20 20.44 0.83 5.95
C LEU A 20 19.09 0.24 5.49
N ALA A 21 18.12 0.12 6.40
CA ALA A 21 16.80 -0.39 6.07
C ALA A 21 16.03 0.56 5.14
N LEU A 22 16.09 1.87 5.41
CA LEU A 22 15.45 2.91 4.60
C LEU A 22 16.07 3.04 3.21
N SER A 23 17.40 2.90 3.12
CA SER A 23 18.12 2.86 1.86
C SER A 23 17.69 1.68 1.01
N LYS A 24 17.59 0.48 1.59
CA LYS A 24 17.05 -0.71 0.90
C LYS A 24 15.60 -0.53 0.47
N LEU A 25 14.74 -0.03 1.35
CA LEU A 25 13.35 0.26 1.02
C LEU A 25 13.24 1.23 -0.17
N SER A 26 14.05 2.29 -0.16
CA SER A 26 14.07 3.28 -1.24
C SER A 26 14.54 2.66 -2.57
N ALA A 27 15.58 1.82 -2.53
CA ALA A 27 16.07 1.14 -3.73
C ALA A 27 15.00 0.18 -4.29
N ASP A 28 14.42 -0.65 -3.43
CA ASP A 28 13.39 -1.60 -3.82
C ASP A 28 12.18 -0.87 -4.42
N TYR A 29 11.71 0.22 -3.80
CA TYR A 29 10.62 1.06 -4.31
C TYR A 29 10.91 1.67 -5.69
N GLU A 30 12.16 2.04 -5.97
CA GLU A 30 12.51 2.56 -7.28
C GLU A 30 12.60 1.47 -8.35
N GLU A 31 13.03 0.27 -7.96
CA GLU A 31 13.22 -0.90 -8.83
C GLU A 31 11.94 -1.73 -9.03
N THR A 32 10.89 -1.53 -8.23
CA THR A 32 9.62 -2.27 -8.39
C THR A 32 9.03 -2.07 -9.79
N THR A 33 8.67 -3.18 -10.44
CA THR A 33 8.03 -3.19 -11.76
C THR A 33 6.50 -3.13 -11.70
N TYR A 34 5.94 -3.27 -10.51
CA TYR A 34 4.52 -3.16 -10.23
C TYR A 34 4.16 -1.74 -9.75
N ARG A 35 2.92 -1.52 -9.29
CA ARG A 35 2.41 -0.20 -8.91
C ARG A 35 3.32 0.47 -7.87
N LYS A 36 3.70 1.73 -8.13
CA LYS A 36 4.38 2.59 -7.16
C LYS A 36 3.35 3.26 -6.25
N SER A 37 3.18 2.75 -5.03
CA SER A 37 2.23 3.31 -4.08
C SER A 37 2.69 4.63 -3.47
N ALA A 38 1.79 5.61 -3.51
CA ALA A 38 1.99 6.91 -2.86
C ALA A 38 2.20 6.75 -1.34
N VAL A 39 1.60 5.73 -0.72
CA VAL A 39 1.76 5.46 0.71
C VAL A 39 3.20 5.08 1.03
N VAL A 40 3.83 4.26 0.18
CA VAL A 40 5.25 3.88 0.34
C VAL A 40 6.15 5.10 0.15
N ALA A 41 5.87 5.95 -0.84
CA ALA A 41 6.61 7.19 -1.04
C ALA A 41 6.54 8.12 0.18
N ASP A 42 5.36 8.28 0.77
CA ASP A 42 5.18 9.07 1.99
C ASP A 42 5.90 8.47 3.20
N CYS A 43 5.90 7.13 3.32
CA CYS A 43 6.66 6.45 4.36
C CYS A 43 8.16 6.70 4.22
N ILE A 44 8.71 6.60 3.01
CA ILE A 44 10.13 6.90 2.75
C ILE A 44 10.45 8.35 3.10
N ARG A 45 9.61 9.31 2.67
CA ARG A 45 9.79 10.73 2.96
C ARG A 45 9.79 11.01 4.46
N ASN A 46 8.75 10.55 5.18
CA ASN A 46 8.63 10.76 6.63
C ASN A 46 9.77 10.07 7.39
N ALA A 47 10.18 8.85 6.98
CA ALA A 47 11.30 8.16 7.59
C ALA A 47 12.61 8.94 7.45
N ARG A 48 12.87 9.57 6.29
CA ARG A 48 14.06 10.42 6.08
C ARG A 48 14.03 11.66 6.96
N GLU A 49 12.90 12.37 6.99
CA GLU A 49 12.72 13.57 7.82
C GLU A 49 12.99 13.28 9.31
N GLU A 50 12.42 12.19 9.83
CA GLU A 50 12.62 11.78 11.23
C GLU A 50 14.05 11.28 11.51
N LEU A 51 14.68 10.63 10.53
CA LEU A 51 16.05 10.14 10.65
C LEU A 51 17.07 11.29 10.65
N ASP A 52 16.87 12.29 9.80
CA ASP A 52 17.69 13.51 9.76
C ASP A 52 17.56 14.27 11.09
N ALA A 53 16.34 14.45 11.59
CA ALA A 53 16.10 15.05 12.90
C ALA A 53 16.75 14.24 14.04
N ALA A 54 16.77 12.91 13.94
CA ALA A 54 17.43 12.05 14.91
C ALA A 54 18.96 12.22 14.89
N PHE A 55 19.57 12.42 13.72
CA PHE A 55 21.00 12.74 13.59
C PHE A 55 21.34 14.10 14.20
N GLU A 56 20.54 15.14 13.94
CA GLU A 56 20.71 16.45 14.57
C GLU A 56 20.75 16.33 16.11
N LYS A 57 19.77 15.62 16.67
CA LYS A 57 19.70 15.38 18.13
C LYS A 57 20.87 14.55 18.66
N LEU A 58 21.42 13.64 17.87
CA LEU A 58 22.65 12.92 18.23
C LEU A 58 23.86 13.88 18.32
N PHE A 59 23.98 14.83 17.40
CA PHE A 59 25.08 15.81 17.39
C PHE A 59 24.98 16.81 18.55
N GLU A 60 23.76 17.10 19.00
CA GLU A 60 23.47 17.91 20.20
C GLU A 60 23.63 17.11 21.52
N ASP A 61 24.07 15.85 21.44
CA ASP A 61 24.17 14.90 22.55
C ASP A 61 22.83 14.64 23.29
N GLU A 62 21.69 14.94 22.66
CA GLU A 62 20.33 14.61 23.11
C GLU A 62 19.98 13.13 22.80
N TYR A 63 20.70 12.19 23.41
CA TYR A 63 20.64 10.76 23.04
C TYR A 63 19.26 10.12 23.18
N GLN A 64 18.48 10.49 24.20
CA GLN A 64 17.13 9.97 24.38
C GLN A 64 16.23 10.40 23.22
N ARG A 65 16.29 11.69 22.84
CA ARG A 65 15.46 12.23 21.78
C ARG A 65 15.85 11.66 20.42
N ALA A 66 17.14 11.55 20.15
CA ALA A 66 17.67 10.88 18.97
C ALA A 66 17.21 9.42 18.89
N PHE A 67 17.18 8.69 20.01
CA PHE A 67 16.73 7.30 20.04
C PHE A 67 15.23 7.15 19.77
N GLU A 68 14.41 8.07 20.26
CA GLU A 68 12.97 8.13 20.01
C GLU A 68 12.68 8.40 18.52
N LEU A 69 13.27 9.45 17.95
CA LEU A 69 13.11 9.84 16.54
C LEU A 69 13.58 8.73 15.59
N ALA A 70 14.74 8.11 15.87
CA ALA A 70 15.20 6.94 15.13
C ALA A 70 14.21 5.76 15.21
N GLY A 71 13.45 5.66 16.30
CA GLY A 71 12.39 4.68 16.43
C GLY A 71 11.16 4.99 15.59
N ILE A 72 10.79 6.27 15.45
CA ILE A 72 9.70 6.69 14.57
C ILE A 72 10.08 6.47 13.11
N ALA A 73 11.30 6.83 12.71
CA ALA A 73 11.85 6.55 11.39
C ALA A 73 11.83 5.04 11.06
N TRP A 74 12.16 4.19 12.03
CA TRP A 74 12.05 2.74 11.88
C TRP A 74 10.60 2.29 11.61
N LEU A 75 9.61 2.83 12.33
CA LEU A 75 8.21 2.46 12.14
C LEU A 75 7.72 2.81 10.73
N HIS A 76 8.06 3.99 10.23
CA HIS A 76 7.75 4.36 8.84
C HIS A 76 8.43 3.45 7.83
N THR A 77 9.70 3.09 8.07
CA THR A 77 10.46 2.20 7.20
C THR A 77 9.87 0.79 7.17
N ASP A 78 9.57 0.21 8.33
CA ASP A 78 8.99 -1.13 8.46
C ASP A 78 7.59 -1.21 7.84
N PHE A 79 6.76 -0.19 8.08
CA PHE A 79 5.43 -0.12 7.49
C PHE A 79 5.49 0.00 5.96
N GLY A 80 6.36 0.85 5.42
CA GLY A 80 6.57 0.96 3.98
C GLY A 80 7.04 -0.37 3.37
N ARG A 81 7.89 -1.11 4.07
CA ARG A 81 8.36 -2.44 3.62
C ARG A 81 7.23 -3.45 3.52
N GLN A 82 6.37 -3.51 4.55
CA GLN A 82 5.23 -4.43 4.57
C GLN A 82 4.26 -4.16 3.40
N ILE A 83 4.08 -2.89 3.02
CA ILE A 83 3.26 -2.53 1.86
C ILE A 83 3.91 -3.02 0.56
N ILE A 84 5.20 -2.77 0.34
CA ILE A 84 5.91 -3.28 -0.86
C ILE A 84 5.79 -4.81 -0.95
N ASP A 85 5.96 -5.52 0.17
CA ASP A 85 5.86 -6.98 0.20
C ASP A 85 4.43 -7.46 -0.11
N ALA A 86 3.41 -6.76 0.38
CA ALA A 86 2.02 -7.04 0.04
C ALA A 86 1.74 -6.81 -1.45
N GLU A 87 2.18 -5.68 -2.01
CA GLU A 87 2.03 -5.35 -3.43
C GLU A 87 2.76 -6.34 -4.34
N ALA A 88 3.94 -6.82 -3.93
CA ALA A 88 4.65 -7.87 -4.66
C ALA A 88 3.83 -9.17 -4.72
N ILE A 89 3.21 -9.56 -3.61
CA ILE A 89 2.36 -10.76 -3.53
C ILE A 89 1.12 -10.58 -4.42
N GLU A 90 0.44 -9.43 -4.37
CA GLU A 90 -0.69 -9.13 -5.24
C GLU A 90 -0.32 -9.20 -6.72
N HIS A 91 0.83 -8.62 -7.08
CA HIS A 91 1.33 -8.66 -8.44
C HIS A 91 1.61 -10.11 -8.90
N LEU A 92 2.20 -10.94 -8.04
CA LEU A 92 2.45 -12.36 -8.33
C LEU A 92 1.16 -13.18 -8.47
N LEU A 93 0.10 -12.81 -7.74
CA LEU A 93 -1.21 -13.44 -7.82
C LEU A 93 -2.03 -12.97 -9.03
N GLY A 94 -1.60 -11.93 -9.73
CA GLY A 94 -2.25 -11.40 -10.93
C GLY A 94 -3.48 -10.53 -10.63
N GLU A 95 -3.69 -10.15 -9.38
CA GLU A 95 -4.80 -9.29 -8.93
C GLU A 95 -4.28 -7.91 -8.57
N SER A 96 -3.98 -7.08 -9.58
CA SER A 96 -3.43 -5.72 -9.40
C SER A 96 -4.39 -4.70 -8.75
N ASP A 97 -5.62 -5.10 -8.40
CA ASP A 97 -6.73 -4.18 -8.09
C ASP A 97 -7.31 -4.32 -6.66
N TYR A 98 -6.79 -5.21 -5.80
CA TYR A 98 -7.51 -5.59 -4.55
C TYR A 98 -7.32 -4.61 -3.37
N LEU A 99 -6.20 -3.91 -3.26
CA LEU A 99 -5.88 -3.01 -2.13
C LEU A 99 -5.97 -1.50 -2.47
N GLU A 100 -6.99 -1.08 -3.22
CA GLU A 100 -7.33 0.35 -3.26
C GLU A 100 -8.14 0.76 -2.02
N LEU A 101 -7.47 1.29 -1.00
CA LEU A 101 -8.10 2.10 0.06
C LEU A 101 -8.39 3.55 -0.42
N GLY A 102 -8.69 3.73 -1.71
CA GLY A 102 -9.16 4.98 -2.30
C GLY A 102 -10.66 4.91 -2.56
N ASP A 103 -11.34 6.06 -2.66
CA ASP A 103 -12.75 6.11 -3.08
C ASP A 103 -12.90 5.38 -4.41
N ILE A 104 -13.46 4.18 -4.35
CA ILE A 104 -13.67 3.27 -5.48
C ILE A 104 -14.70 3.90 -6.42
N SER A 105 -14.23 4.81 -7.27
CA SER A 105 -14.91 5.26 -8.48
C SER A 105 -14.71 4.23 -9.59
N VAL A 106 -15.02 2.96 -9.31
CA VAL A 106 -15.11 1.96 -10.38
C VAL A 106 -16.37 2.31 -11.19
N PRO A 107 -16.32 2.38 -12.54
CA PRO A 107 -17.50 2.60 -13.38
C PRO A 107 -18.33 1.31 -13.48
N TRP A 108 -18.56 0.66 -12.33
CA TRP A 108 -19.35 -0.56 -12.21
C TRP A 108 -20.77 -0.32 -12.69
N GLN A 109 -21.25 0.92 -12.59
CA GLN A 109 -22.56 1.36 -13.04
C GLN A 109 -22.72 1.16 -14.55
N ASP A 110 -21.68 1.41 -15.35
CA ASP A 110 -21.75 1.27 -16.80
C ASP A 110 -21.63 -0.20 -17.22
N ARG A 111 -20.78 -0.99 -16.56
CA ARG A 111 -20.76 -2.45 -16.76
C ARG A 111 -22.07 -3.10 -16.33
N ALA A 112 -22.64 -2.70 -15.19
CA ALA A 112 -23.93 -3.19 -14.71
C ALA A 112 -25.06 -2.86 -15.69
N LYS A 113 -25.11 -1.61 -16.20
CA LYS A 113 -26.08 -1.23 -17.25
C LYS A 113 -25.95 -2.12 -18.49
N GLN A 114 -24.73 -2.39 -18.96
CA GLN A 114 -24.51 -3.26 -20.12
C GLN A 114 -25.00 -4.70 -19.85
N HIS A 115 -24.70 -5.26 -18.68
CA HIS A 115 -25.15 -6.59 -18.30
C HIS A 115 -26.67 -6.68 -18.14
N PHE A 116 -27.32 -5.67 -17.54
CA PHE A 116 -28.77 -5.63 -17.43
C PHE A 116 -29.46 -5.46 -18.78
N ALA A 117 -28.92 -4.63 -19.67
CA ALA A 117 -29.46 -4.47 -21.03
C ALA A 117 -29.36 -5.78 -21.84
N PHE A 118 -28.25 -6.50 -21.71
CA PHE A 118 -28.08 -7.82 -22.33
C PHE A 118 -29.09 -8.84 -21.78
N LEU A 119 -29.27 -8.90 -20.46
CA LEU A 119 -30.25 -9.78 -19.82
C LEU A 119 -31.69 -9.45 -20.24
N GLU A 120 -32.02 -8.17 -20.38
CA GLU A 120 -33.35 -7.74 -20.84
C GLU A 120 -33.59 -8.17 -22.29
N GLN A 121 -32.60 -8.05 -23.17
CA GLN A 121 -32.70 -8.53 -24.55
C GLN A 121 -32.88 -10.05 -24.62
N GLU A 122 -32.13 -10.82 -23.83
CA GLU A 122 -32.29 -12.28 -23.79
C GLU A 122 -33.65 -12.69 -23.22
N LEU A 123 -34.16 -11.99 -22.20
CA LEU A 123 -35.51 -12.24 -21.67
C LEU A 123 -36.60 -11.94 -22.72
N GLN A 124 -36.47 -10.87 -23.49
CA GLN A 124 -37.40 -10.55 -24.58
C GLN A 124 -37.34 -11.61 -25.68
N ARG A 125 -36.14 -12.06 -26.08
CA ARG A 125 -35.94 -13.13 -27.06
C ARG A 125 -36.63 -14.42 -26.61
N VAL A 126 -36.35 -14.87 -25.40
CA VAL A 126 -36.95 -16.10 -24.83
C VAL A 126 -38.47 -15.98 -24.71
N ARG A 127 -39.01 -14.81 -24.32
CA ARG A 127 -40.47 -14.59 -24.28
C ARG A 127 -41.11 -14.65 -25.67
N ALA A 128 -40.45 -14.11 -26.68
CA ALA A 128 -40.91 -14.18 -28.06
C ALA A 128 -40.91 -15.64 -28.58
N GLU A 129 -39.85 -16.40 -28.30
CA GLU A 129 -39.75 -17.82 -28.65
C GLU A 129 -40.85 -18.67 -27.96
N ILE A 130 -41.10 -18.45 -26.67
CA ILE A 130 -42.19 -19.13 -25.94
C ILE A 130 -43.57 -18.79 -26.52
N THR A 131 -43.79 -17.53 -26.89
CA THR A 131 -45.07 -17.08 -27.45
C THR A 131 -45.29 -17.64 -28.85
N ALA A 132 -44.25 -17.67 -29.68
CA ALA A 132 -44.28 -18.29 -31.01
C ALA A 132 -44.56 -19.80 -30.93
N ASN A 133 -43.94 -20.51 -29.99
CA ASN A 133 -44.17 -21.95 -29.78
C ASN A 133 -45.53 -22.29 -29.18
N ARG A 134 -46.22 -21.34 -28.54
CA ARG A 134 -47.60 -21.52 -28.06
C ARG A 134 -48.64 -21.24 -29.15
N GLY A 135 -48.28 -20.53 -30.22
CA GLY A 135 -49.16 -20.26 -31.36
C GLY A 135 -49.20 -21.36 -32.42
N THR A 136 -48.35 -22.38 -32.32
CA THR A 136 -48.24 -23.50 -33.28
C THR A 136 -48.92 -24.80 -32.80
N SER A 137 -49.69 -24.75 -31.71
CA SER A 137 -50.53 -25.86 -31.23
C SER A 137 -52.02 -25.61 -31.52
N THR A 138 -52.39 -25.60 -32.80
CA THR A 138 -53.75 -25.87 -33.29
C THR A 138 -53.65 -26.57 -34.63
#